data_AF-A0A7W1Z1W3-F1
#
_entry.id   AF-A0A7W1Z1W3-F1
#
_cell.length_a   1.000
_cell.length_b   1.000
_cell.length_c   1.000
_cell.angle_alpha   90.00
_cell.angle_beta   90.00
_cell.angle_gamma   90.00
#
_symmetry.space_group_name_H-M   'P 1'
#
loop_
_entity.id
_entity.type
_entity.pdbx_description
1 polymer ?
#
loop_
_entity_poly.entity_id
_entity_poly.type
_entity_poly.pdbx_seq_one_letter_code
_entity_poly.pdbx_strand_id
1 'polypeptide(L)'
;MIEPDNFHIQDGRCIVVFAYDVGASIQIDEAEQRITATKERGRIKRKRPAPEYFDYHPPPLRITQELEPISLGAHHTLRNVDTVLYDFGALMVTYQIPLAGPFASLLPCEVLYENAQLLEGTFLHIQSLLNTLGPAIEKPNISEWSRTMRYFIFSRRNPRWICRNL
;
A
#
# COMPACT_ATOMS: atom_id res chain seq x y z
N MET A 1 17.37 17.67 -27.53
CA MET A 1 16.41 16.54 -27.59
C MET A 1 16.99 15.48 -26.67
N ILE A 2 16.38 15.22 -25.52
CA ILE A 2 16.92 14.24 -24.56
C ILE A 2 16.30 12.89 -24.91
N GLU A 3 17.10 11.95 -25.40
CA GLU A 3 16.63 10.59 -25.65
C GLU A 3 16.23 9.95 -24.31
N PRO A 4 14.98 9.45 -24.17
CA PRO A 4 14.51 8.82 -22.93
C PRO A 4 15.26 7.53 -22.57
N ASP A 5 16.01 6.96 -23.51
CA ASP A 5 16.66 5.65 -23.41
C ASP A 5 17.88 5.63 -22.45
N ASN A 6 18.38 6.79 -22.02
CA ASN A 6 19.54 6.87 -21.13
C ASN A 6 19.18 7.17 -19.66
N PHE A 7 17.89 7.11 -19.30
CA PHE A 7 17.46 7.31 -17.91
C PHE A 7 17.49 6.01 -17.14
N HIS A 8 18.26 5.98 -16.05
CA HIS A 8 18.38 4.84 -15.16
C HIS A 8 17.90 5.21 -13.75
N ILE A 9 17.04 4.39 -13.19
CA ILE A 9 16.53 4.52 -11.83
C ILE A 9 17.44 3.69 -10.92
N GLN A 10 18.08 4.35 -9.95
CA GLN A 10 18.90 3.66 -8.94
C GLN A 10 18.08 3.23 -7.74
N ASP A 11 17.20 4.11 -7.26
CA ASP A 11 16.28 3.87 -6.16
C ASP A 11 14.96 4.56 -6.48
N GLY A 12 13.98 3.75 -6.87
CA GLY A 12 12.62 4.17 -7.14
C GLY A 12 11.61 3.25 -6.49
N ARG A 13 10.40 3.76 -6.31
CA ARG A 13 9.26 3.02 -5.76
C ARG A 13 8.01 3.36 -6.54
N CYS A 14 7.30 2.34 -7.00
CA CYS A 14 5.90 2.46 -7.35
C CYS A 14 5.07 2.10 -6.12
N ILE A 15 4.22 3.01 -5.68
CA ILE A 15 3.26 2.80 -4.60
C ILE A 15 1.95 2.43 -5.25
N VAL A 16 1.31 1.36 -4.81
CA VAL A 16 -0.05 0.98 -5.23
C VAL A 16 -0.95 1.02 -4.02
N VAL A 17 -2.06 1.74 -4.12
CA VAL A 17 -3.00 1.98 -3.04
C VAL A 17 -4.36 1.44 -3.44
N PHE A 18 -4.97 0.64 -2.56
CA PHE A 18 -6.37 0.25 -2.66
C PHE A 18 -7.14 0.83 -1.48
N ALA A 19 -8.25 1.51 -1.77
CA ALA A 19 -9.20 1.97 -0.76
C ALA A 19 -10.49 1.15 -0.84
N TYR A 20 -11.00 0.74 0.33
CA TYR A 20 -12.23 -0.02 0.48
C TYR A 20 -13.11 0.61 1.55
N ASP A 21 -14.41 0.54 1.33
CA ASP A 21 -15.42 0.69 2.38
C ASP A 21 -15.73 -0.73 2.90
N VAL A 22 -15.64 -0.91 4.23
CA VAL A 22 -15.81 -2.22 4.88
C VAL A 22 -16.92 -2.26 5.94
N GLY A 23 -17.58 -1.14 6.20
CA GLY A 23 -18.65 -1.06 7.19
C GLY A 23 -19.08 0.37 7.46
N ALA A 24 -20.08 0.55 8.31
CA ALA A 24 -20.56 1.88 8.69
C ALA A 24 -19.55 2.63 9.58
N SER A 25 -18.85 1.91 10.45
CA SER A 25 -17.82 2.47 11.33
C SER A 25 -16.84 1.38 11.78
N ILE A 26 -15.65 1.81 12.23
CA ILE A 26 -14.64 0.95 12.87
C ILE A 26 -14.31 1.56 14.24
N GLN A 27 -14.51 0.78 15.31
CA GLN A 27 -14.08 1.14 16.65
C GLN A 27 -12.56 0.99 16.75
N ILE A 28 -11.84 2.09 16.57
CA ILE A 28 -10.38 2.11 16.43
C ILE A 28 -9.64 1.51 17.63
N ASP A 29 -10.07 1.83 18.86
CA ASP A 29 -9.45 1.30 20.07
C ASP A 29 -9.66 -0.22 20.20
N GLU A 30 -10.87 -0.70 19.89
CA GLU A 30 -11.17 -2.13 19.91
C GLU A 30 -10.41 -2.88 18.80
N ALA A 31 -10.33 -2.29 17.61
CA ALA A 31 -9.53 -2.80 16.50
C ALA A 31 -8.06 -2.96 16.89
N GLU A 32 -7.45 -1.94 17.52
CA GLU A 32 -6.06 -1.99 17.99
C GLU A 32 -5.84 -3.11 19.02
N GLN A 33 -6.77 -3.24 19.98
CA GLN A 33 -6.72 -4.30 20.99
C GLN A 33 -6.77 -5.69 20.36
N ARG A 34 -7.69 -5.92 19.42
CA ARG A 34 -7.85 -7.21 18.73
C ARG A 34 -6.63 -7.59 17.91
N ILE A 35 -6.10 -6.65 17.13
CA ILE A 35 -4.88 -6.87 16.34
C ILE A 35 -3.70 -7.23 17.25
N THR A 36 -3.57 -6.52 18.38
CA THR A 36 -2.49 -6.76 19.34
C THR A 36 -2.64 -8.09 20.07
N ALA A 37 -3.87 -8.49 20.42
CA ALA A 37 -4.18 -9.73 21.10
C ALA A 37 -3.93 -10.97 20.23
N THR A 38 -4.17 -10.87 18.91
CA THR A 38 -4.08 -12.01 17.99
C THR A 38 -2.65 -12.50 17.74
N LYS A 39 -1.59 -11.69 17.95
CA LYS A 39 -0.16 -12.09 17.83
C LYS A 39 0.14 -13.13 16.73
N GLU A 40 -0.49 -13.03 15.56
CA GLU A 40 -0.24 -13.97 14.47
C GLU A 40 1.08 -13.64 13.78
N ARG A 41 2.08 -14.50 14.03
CA ARG A 41 3.30 -14.93 13.29
C ARG A 41 3.94 -14.11 12.14
N GLY A 42 3.48 -12.93 11.79
CA GLY A 42 4.20 -11.92 10.99
C GLY A 42 4.43 -10.69 11.85
N ARG A 43 5.63 -10.09 11.80
CA ARG A 43 5.98 -8.94 12.65
C ARG A 43 5.14 -7.71 12.28
N ILE A 44 3.99 -7.55 12.93
CA ILE A 44 3.21 -6.32 12.83
C ILE A 44 3.99 -5.21 13.52
N LYS A 45 4.44 -4.22 12.76
CA LYS A 45 5.13 -3.04 13.29
C LYS A 45 4.21 -1.83 13.22
N ARG A 46 3.96 -1.22 14.38
CA ARG A 46 3.25 0.06 14.48
C ARG A 46 4.08 1.16 13.82
N LYS A 47 3.49 1.89 12.86
CA LYS A 47 4.09 3.10 12.28
C LYS A 47 3.35 4.33 12.80
N ARG A 48 4.13 5.37 13.08
CA ARG A 48 3.82 6.63 13.79
C ARG A 48 2.45 7.28 13.47
N PRO A 49 1.90 8.11 14.39
CA PRO A 49 0.67 8.87 14.17
C PRO A 49 0.74 9.73 12.89
N ALA A 50 -0.44 10.08 12.38
CA ALA A 50 -0.57 10.85 11.13
C ALA A 50 0.10 12.24 11.28
N PRO A 51 0.60 12.84 10.18
CA PRO A 51 0.97 14.25 10.17
C PRO A 51 -0.20 15.13 10.62
N GLU A 52 0.04 16.14 11.45
CA GLU A 52 -0.95 16.99 12.14
C GLU A 52 -1.91 17.79 11.23
N TYR A 53 -1.79 17.72 9.90
CA TYR A 53 -2.57 18.59 9.02
C TYR A 53 -4.05 18.18 8.86
N PHE A 54 -4.45 17.03 9.41
CA PHE A 54 -5.84 16.57 9.41
C PHE A 54 -6.19 16.03 10.81
N ASP A 55 -6.98 16.78 11.58
CA ASP A 55 -7.45 16.44 12.93
C ASP A 55 -8.47 15.28 12.91
N TYR A 56 -8.06 14.10 12.43
CA TYR A 56 -8.85 12.88 12.56
C TYR A 56 -9.01 12.53 14.05
N HIS A 57 -10.26 12.46 14.51
CA HIS A 57 -10.60 12.04 15.87
C HIS A 57 -11.62 10.90 15.79
N PRO A 58 -11.25 9.67 16.20
CA PRO A 58 -9.92 9.23 16.65
C PRO A 58 -8.88 9.17 15.51
N PRO A 59 -7.56 9.16 15.82
CA PRO A 59 -6.53 9.04 14.80
C PRO A 59 -6.64 7.69 14.06
N PRO A 60 -6.40 7.63 12.74
CA PRO A 60 -6.47 6.39 11.98
C PRO A 60 -5.44 5.36 12.47
N LEU A 61 -5.85 4.10 12.56
CA LEU A 61 -4.97 3.01 12.99
C LEU A 61 -4.09 2.55 11.83
N ARG A 62 -2.77 2.57 12.02
CA ARG A 62 -1.79 2.10 11.02
C ARG A 62 -1.18 0.76 11.41
N ILE A 63 -1.25 -0.18 10.48
CA ILE A 63 -0.80 -1.55 10.63
C ILE A 63 0.21 -1.82 9.51
N THR A 64 1.39 -2.34 9.82
CA THR A 64 2.30 -2.88 8.80
C THR A 64 2.36 -4.39 8.98
N GLN A 65 1.98 -5.17 7.97
CA GLN A 65 2.05 -6.63 7.98
C GLN A 65 3.10 -7.14 6.99
N GLU A 66 3.72 -8.27 7.30
CA GLU A 66 4.62 -8.96 6.38
C GLU A 66 3.83 -10.03 5.62
N LEU A 67 3.64 -9.84 4.32
CA LEU A 67 2.93 -10.74 3.41
C LEU A 67 3.89 -11.30 2.35
N GLU A 68 3.46 -12.33 1.62
CA GLU A 68 4.22 -12.81 0.47
C GLU A 68 4.21 -11.78 -0.67
N PRO A 69 5.35 -11.56 -1.34
CA PRO A 69 5.43 -10.68 -2.51
C PRO A 69 4.47 -11.13 -3.62
N ILE A 70 3.78 -10.17 -4.23
CA ILE A 70 2.94 -10.38 -5.41
C ILE A 70 3.78 -10.09 -6.64
N SER A 71 3.92 -11.09 -7.51
CA SER A 71 4.67 -10.98 -8.77
C SER A 71 3.90 -10.14 -9.81
N LEU A 72 4.62 -9.27 -10.53
CA LEU A 72 4.11 -8.34 -11.54
C LEU A 72 5.05 -8.37 -12.75
N GLY A 73 5.12 -9.52 -13.43
CA GLY A 73 6.12 -9.76 -14.47
C GLY A 73 7.54 -9.76 -13.89
N ALA A 74 8.39 -8.86 -14.36
CA ALA A 74 9.76 -8.70 -13.86
C ALA A 74 9.85 -7.98 -12.49
N HIS A 75 8.73 -7.43 -12.01
CA HIS A 75 8.64 -6.68 -10.75
C HIS A 75 7.90 -7.50 -9.70
N HIS A 76 8.01 -7.10 -8.42
CA HIS A 76 7.27 -7.70 -7.32
C HIS A 76 7.00 -6.67 -6.23
N THR A 77 5.96 -6.88 -5.41
CA THR A 77 5.73 -6.04 -4.24
C THR A 77 6.75 -6.35 -3.12
N LEU A 78 7.04 -5.39 -2.26
CA LEU A 78 7.72 -5.62 -0.99
C LEU A 78 6.83 -6.43 -0.05
N ARG A 79 7.46 -7.21 0.82
CA ARG A 79 6.77 -8.01 1.85
C ARG A 79 6.00 -7.15 2.86
N ASN A 80 6.51 -5.97 3.20
CA ASN A 80 5.87 -5.07 4.15
C ASN A 80 4.73 -4.32 3.45
N VAL A 81 3.50 -4.62 3.86
CA VAL A 81 2.27 -3.99 3.36
C VAL A 81 1.69 -3.13 4.47
N ASP A 82 1.46 -1.85 4.17
CA ASP A 82 0.90 -0.88 5.12
C ASP A 82 -0.62 -0.84 4.93
N THR A 83 -1.40 -0.96 6.01
CA THR A 83 -2.86 -0.80 6.02
C THR A 83 -3.25 0.28 7.02
N VAL A 84 -4.17 1.16 6.63
CA VAL A 84 -4.72 2.23 7.47
C VAL A 84 -6.20 2.01 7.63
N LEU A 85 -6.69 1.98 8.87
CA LEU A 85 -8.12 1.91 9.21
C LEU A 85 -8.61 3.29 9.64
N TYR A 86 -9.78 3.67 9.15
CA TYR A 86 -10.47 4.89 9.51
C TYR A 86 -11.75 4.56 10.28
N ASP A 87 -12.08 5.41 11.25
CA ASP A 87 -13.23 5.25 12.14
C ASP A 87 -14.57 5.26 11.38
N PHE A 88 -14.64 5.98 10.25
CA PHE A 88 -15.82 6.04 9.38
C PHE A 88 -15.99 4.82 8.46
N GLY A 89 -15.35 3.68 8.74
CA GLY A 89 -15.62 2.44 8.00
C GLY A 89 -14.72 2.18 6.80
N ALA A 90 -13.78 3.07 6.50
CA ALA A 90 -12.86 2.89 5.38
C ALA A 90 -11.54 2.23 5.80
N LEU A 91 -10.94 1.50 4.85
CA LEU A 91 -9.56 1.06 4.95
C LEU A 91 -8.77 1.37 3.69
N MET A 92 -7.46 1.48 3.85
CA MET A 92 -6.52 1.73 2.76
C MET A 92 -5.33 0.78 2.86
N VAL A 93 -5.09 -0.03 1.83
CA VAL A 93 -3.96 -0.95 1.71
C VAL A 93 -2.93 -0.36 0.76
N THR A 94 -1.65 -0.38 1.14
CA THR A 94 -0.54 0.20 0.39
C THR A 94 0.55 -0.83 0.15
N TYR A 95 0.82 -1.12 -1.12
CA TYR A 95 1.95 -1.89 -1.58
C TYR A 95 3.05 -0.97 -2.10
N GLN A 96 4.30 -1.44 -2.01
CA GLN A 96 5.45 -0.79 -2.62
C GLN A 96 6.11 -1.78 -3.57
N ILE A 97 6.44 -1.33 -4.77
CA ILE A 97 7.16 -2.09 -5.79
C ILE A 97 8.50 -1.37 -5.99
N PRO A 98 9.64 -1.98 -5.64
CA PRO A 98 10.93 -1.38 -5.88
C PRO A 98 11.17 -1.30 -7.38
N LEU A 99 11.63 -0.13 -7.84
CA LEU A 99 11.96 0.14 -9.23
C LEU A 99 13.46 0.45 -9.32
N ALA A 100 14.16 -0.33 -10.12
CA ALA A 100 15.55 -0.09 -10.49
C ALA A 100 15.76 -0.53 -11.94
N GLY A 101 16.69 0.11 -12.64
CA GLY A 101 16.99 -0.22 -14.03
C GLY A 101 16.63 0.90 -15.02
N PRO A 102 16.63 0.59 -16.32
CA PRO A 102 16.29 1.53 -17.38
C PRO A 102 14.84 2.03 -17.22
N PHE A 103 14.62 3.31 -17.47
CA PHE A 103 13.29 3.93 -17.44
C PHE A 103 12.34 3.28 -18.45
N ALA A 104 12.85 2.83 -19.61
CA ALA A 104 12.11 2.07 -20.61
C ALA A 104 11.59 0.71 -20.09
N SER A 105 12.16 0.18 -19.00
CA SER A 105 11.74 -1.08 -18.36
C SER A 105 10.77 -0.87 -17.20
N LEU A 106 10.30 0.36 -16.99
CA LEU A 106 9.27 0.65 -16.00
C LEU A 106 7.99 -0.12 -16.33
N LEU A 107 7.35 -0.60 -15.26
CA LEU A 107 6.08 -1.28 -15.37
C LEU A 107 5.03 -0.31 -15.96
N PRO A 108 4.35 -0.66 -17.07
CA PRO A 108 3.29 0.18 -17.62
C PRO A 108 2.16 0.30 -16.60
N CYS A 109 1.58 1.49 -16.49
CA CYS A 109 0.48 1.75 -15.57
C CYS A 109 -0.74 0.86 -15.81
N GLU A 110 -0.95 0.46 -17.06
CA GLU A 110 -2.01 -0.46 -17.50
C GLU A 110 -1.84 -1.86 -16.90
N VAL A 111 -0.60 -2.31 -16.64
CA VAL A 111 -0.32 -3.62 -16.04
C VAL A 111 -0.68 -3.65 -14.55
N LEU A 112 -0.69 -2.48 -13.90
CA LEU A 112 -1.14 -2.33 -12.52
C LEU A 112 -2.66 -2.25 -12.44
N TYR A 113 -3.28 -1.56 -13.38
CA TYR A 113 -4.72 -1.37 -13.42
C TYR A 113 -5.43 -2.72 -13.56
N GLU A 114 -6.33 -3.04 -12.63
CA GLU A 114 -7.07 -4.31 -12.60
C GLU A 114 -6.20 -5.58 -12.61
N ASN A 115 -4.95 -5.48 -12.13
CA ASN A 115 -4.08 -6.65 -12.03
C ASN A 115 -4.70 -7.72 -11.11
N ALA A 116 -5.07 -8.86 -11.68
CA ALA A 116 -5.80 -9.91 -10.97
C ALA A 116 -5.06 -10.40 -9.70
N GLN A 117 -3.73 -10.50 -9.74
CA GLN A 117 -2.95 -10.98 -8.61
C GLN A 117 -2.92 -9.96 -7.47
N LEU A 118 -2.83 -8.66 -7.77
CA LEU A 118 -2.96 -7.60 -6.76
C LEU A 118 -4.36 -7.55 -6.18
N LEU A 119 -5.39 -7.68 -7.01
CA LEU A 119 -6.78 -7.68 -6.57
C LEU A 119 -7.08 -8.85 -5.64
N GLU A 120 -6.71 -10.06 -6.04
CA GLU A 120 -6.90 -11.27 -5.25
C GLU A 120 -6.10 -11.23 -3.95
N GLY A 121 -4.80 -10.89 -4.04
CA GLY A 121 -3.94 -10.77 -2.85
C GLY A 121 -4.45 -9.73 -1.85
N THR A 122 -4.94 -8.59 -2.34
CA THR A 122 -5.53 -7.55 -1.51
C THR A 122 -6.85 -7.99 -0.89
N PHE A 123 -7.69 -8.69 -1.66
CA PHE A 123 -8.95 -9.20 -1.15
C PHE A 123 -8.74 -10.23 -0.03
N LEU A 124 -7.83 -11.19 -0.22
CA LEU A 124 -7.49 -12.18 0.81
C LEU A 124 -6.90 -11.53 2.07
N HIS A 125 -6.03 -10.54 1.90
CA HIS A 125 -5.48 -9.75 3.00
C HIS A 125 -6.58 -9.04 3.81
N ILE A 126 -7.50 -8.35 3.12
CA ILE A 126 -8.62 -7.67 3.76
C ILE A 126 -9.53 -8.67 4.46
N GLN A 127 -9.89 -9.78 3.84
CA GLN A 127 -10.71 -10.83 4.46
C GLN A 127 -10.09 -11.33 5.78
N SER A 128 -8.79 -11.62 5.79
CA SER A 128 -8.06 -12.02 7.00
C SER A 128 -8.09 -10.93 8.08
N LEU A 129 -7.89 -9.66 7.69
CA LEU A 129 -7.95 -8.54 8.61
C LEU A 129 -9.35 -8.33 9.19
N LEU A 130 -10.40 -8.39 8.38
CA LEU A 130 -11.78 -8.23 8.83
C LEU A 130 -12.20 -9.35 9.78
N ASN A 131 -11.76 -10.59 9.54
CA ASN A 131 -11.94 -11.69 10.47
C ASN A 131 -11.27 -11.42 11.83
N THR A 132 -10.09 -10.80 11.82
CA THR A 132 -9.38 -10.40 13.04
C THR A 132 -10.10 -9.28 13.80
N LEU A 133 -10.62 -8.28 13.06
CA LEU A 133 -11.33 -7.13 13.62
C LEU A 133 -12.71 -7.51 14.18
N GLY A 134 -13.42 -8.43 13.51
CA GLY A 134 -14.70 -8.97 13.94
C GLY A 134 -15.69 -7.87 14.34
N PRO A 135 -16.17 -7.86 15.60
CA PRO A 135 -17.21 -6.93 16.06
C PRO A 135 -16.74 -5.48 16.21
N ALA A 136 -15.45 -5.19 16.05
CA ALA A 136 -14.98 -3.80 15.99
C ALA A 136 -15.52 -3.06 14.75
N ILE A 137 -16.11 -3.77 13.78
CA ILE A 137 -16.69 -3.20 12.57
C ILE A 137 -18.21 -3.19 12.68
N GLU A 138 -18.81 -2.00 12.58
CA GLU A 138 -20.26 -1.86 12.58
C GLU A 138 -20.81 -2.13 11.17
N LYS A 139 -21.82 -3.00 11.08
CA LYS A 139 -22.52 -3.37 9.83
C LYS A 139 -21.52 -3.70 8.70
N PRO A 140 -20.71 -4.76 8.86
CA PRO A 140 -19.65 -5.09 7.92
C PRO A 140 -20.23 -5.30 6.52
N ASN A 141 -19.67 -4.57 5.56
CA ASN A 141 -20.04 -4.69 4.15
C ASN A 141 -18.83 -4.35 3.29
N ILE A 142 -18.28 -5.34 2.59
CA ILE A 142 -17.24 -5.10 1.60
C ILE A 142 -17.94 -4.87 0.27
N SER A 143 -18.13 -3.62 -0.11
CA SER A 143 -18.63 -3.31 -1.44
C SER A 143 -17.54 -3.60 -2.47
N GLU A 144 -17.84 -4.42 -3.48
CA GLU A 144 -16.94 -4.60 -4.62
C GLU A 144 -16.81 -3.31 -5.47
N TRP A 145 -17.80 -2.42 -5.37
CA TRP A 145 -17.92 -1.20 -6.18
C TRP A 145 -17.20 0.03 -5.61
N SER A 146 -16.81 0.06 -4.33
CA SER A 146 -16.12 1.22 -3.72
C SER A 146 -14.59 1.20 -3.91
N ARG A 147 -14.07 0.20 -4.64
CA ARG A 147 -12.64 -0.02 -4.85
C ARG A 147 -12.03 1.11 -5.68
N THR A 148 -11.17 1.91 -5.05
CA THR A 148 -10.34 2.89 -5.77
C THR A 148 -8.89 2.45 -5.75
N MET A 149 -8.31 2.25 -6.93
CA MET A 149 -6.88 1.98 -7.10
C MET A 149 -6.15 3.25 -7.55
N ARG A 150 -5.03 3.58 -6.89
CA ARG A 150 -4.13 4.66 -7.29
C ARG A 150 -2.68 4.21 -7.22
N TYR A 151 -1.84 4.70 -8.12
CA TYR A 151 -0.41 4.45 -8.06
C TYR A 151 0.42 5.73 -8.12
N PHE A 152 1.59 5.73 -7.47
CA PHE A 152 2.53 6.85 -7.44
C PHE A 152 3.94 6.34 -7.69
N ILE A 153 4.70 6.97 -8.60
CA ILE A 153 6.09 6.60 -8.87
C ILE A 153 7.00 7.68 -8.30
N PHE A 154 7.83 7.30 -7.34
CA PHE A 154 8.92 8.12 -6.82
C PHE A 154 10.23 7.57 -7.35
N SER A 155 11.10 8.42 -7.86
CA SER A 155 12.46 8.01 -8.23
C SER A 155 13.44 9.11 -7.83
N ARG A 156 14.59 8.70 -7.30
CA ARG A 156 15.70 9.64 -7.07
C ARG A 156 16.64 9.59 -8.28
N ARG A 157 16.80 10.72 -8.96
CA ARG A 157 17.89 10.91 -9.94
C ARG A 157 19.19 11.25 -9.21
N ASN A 158 20.31 10.75 -9.72
CA ASN A 158 21.61 11.28 -9.38
C ASN A 158 21.93 12.44 -10.35
N PRO A 159 22.26 13.66 -9.88
CA PRO A 159 22.77 14.72 -10.74
C PRO A 159 24.25 14.43 -11.05
N ARG A 160 24.53 13.49 -11.95
CA ARG A 160 25.87 13.37 -12.56
C ARG A 160 25.82 13.85 -14.01
N TRP A 161 25.54 15.14 -14.17
CA TRP A 161 26.07 15.92 -15.28
C TRP A 161 27.36 16.57 -14.78
N ILE A 162 28.46 15.83 -14.82
CA ILE A 162 29.78 16.47 -14.83
C ILE A 162 30.15 16.56 -16.31
N CYS A 163 30.05 17.77 -16.86
CA CYS A 163 30.81 18.14 -18.04
C CYS A 163 32.28 17.79 -17.76
N ARG A 164 32.82 16.80 -18.47
CA ARG A 164 34.24 16.77 -18.79
C ARG A 164 34.35 16.89 -20.30
N ASN A 165 34.32 18.14 -20.75
CA ASN A 165 35.25 18.54 -21.79
C ASN A 165 36.61 18.66 -21.09
N LEU A 166 37.54 17.79 -21.49
CA LEU A 166 38.96 18.05 -21.74
C LEU A 166 39.59 16.72 -22.18
#